data_AF-A0A523WZW4-F1
#
_entry.id   AF-A0A523WZW4-F1
#
_cell.length_a   1.000
_cell.length_b   1.000
_cell.length_c   1.000
_cell.angle_alpha   90.00
_cell.angle_beta   90.00
_cell.angle_gamma   90.00
#
_symmetry.space_group_name_H-M   'P 1'
#
loop_
_entity.id
_entity.type
_entity.pdbx_description
1 polymer ?
#
loop_
_entity_poly.entity_id
_entity_poly.type
_entity_poly.pdbx_seq_one_letter_code
_entity_poly.pdbx_strand_id
1 'polypeptide(L)' 'MKSDPMVFIVDDDESVRKSIARLVKSIGLNAETFPSPQSFLDREPYDGPCCLVLDVRMPGMSGI' A
#
# COMPACT_ATOMS: atom_id res chain seq x y z
N MET A 1 2.88 9.35 21.26
CA MET A 1 3.38 8.01 20.85
C MET A 1 3.74 8.14 19.38
N LYS A 2 4.96 7.83 18.95
CA LYS A 2 5.29 7.90 17.51
C LYS A 2 4.73 6.65 16.84
N SER A 3 3.87 6.82 15.86
CA SER A 3 3.34 5.75 15.01
C SER A 3 4.48 5.21 14.12
N ASP A 4 4.60 3.89 13.98
CA ASP A 4 5.65 3.27 13.16
C ASP A 4 5.45 3.59 11.66
N PRO A 5 6.50 3.86 10.86
CA PRO A 5 6.33 4.14 9.45
C PRO A 5 5.61 3.02 8.69
N MET A 6 4.64 3.38 7.84
CA MET A 6 3.80 2.42 7.10
C MET A 6 3.85 2.65 5.59
N VAL A 7 4.08 1.60 4.81
CA VAL A 7 3.99 1.63 3.35
C VAL A 7 2.70 0.93 2.91
N PHE A 8 1.85 1.67 2.21
CA PHE A 8 0.65 1.15 1.58
C PHE A 8 0.96 0.76 0.14
N ILE A 9 0.53 -0.42 -0.29
CA ILE A 9 0.77 -0.93 -1.65
C ILE A 9 -0.57 -1.25 -2.28
N VAL A 10 -0.91 -0.54 -3.35
CA VAL A 10 -2.16 -0.71 -4.10
C VAL A 10 -1.82 -1.12 -5.53
N ASP A 11 -2.20 -2.33 -5.89
CA ASP A 11 -1.93 -2.95 -7.19
C ASP A 11 -2.95 -4.07 -7.37
N ASP A 12 -3.45 -4.36 -8.57
CA ASP A 12 -4.43 -5.44 -8.78
C ASP A 12 -3.78 -6.84 -8.84
N ASP A 13 -2.48 -6.92 -9.15
CA ASP A 13 -1.71 -8.15 -9.20
C ASP A 13 -1.22 -8.59 -7.80
N GLU A 14 -1.70 -9.75 -7.35
CA GLU A 14 -1.35 -10.31 -6.04
C GLU A 14 0.15 -10.65 -5.90
N SER A 15 0.79 -11.12 -6.97
CA SER A 15 2.22 -11.47 -6.98
C SER A 15 3.08 -10.23 -6.80
N VAL A 16 2.70 -9.12 -7.46
CA VAL A 16 3.38 -7.83 -7.32
C VAL A 16 3.23 -7.30 -5.91
N ARG A 17 2.01 -7.24 -5.37
CA ARG A 17 1.77 -6.80 -3.97
C ARG A 17 2.59 -7.60 -2.96
N LYS A 18 2.59 -8.94 -3.07
CA LYS A 18 3.36 -9.82 -2.17
C LYS A 18 4.86 -9.57 -2.28
N SER A 19 5.37 -9.38 -3.49
CA SER A 19 6.80 -9.16 -3.72
C SER A 19 7.27 -7.83 -3.14
N ILE A 20 6.52 -6.74 -3.38
CA ILE A 20 6.84 -5.42 -2.81
C ILE A 20 6.72 -5.44 -1.28
N ALA A 21 5.67 -6.05 -0.73
CA ALA A 21 5.50 -6.14 0.73
C ALA A 21 6.65 -6.91 1.40
N ARG A 22 7.17 -7.97 0.77
CA ARG A 22 8.35 -8.69 1.25
C ARG A 22 9.60 -7.82 1.23
N LEU A 23 9.81 -7.05 0.16
CA LEU A 23 10.94 -6.12 0.04
C LEU A 23 10.89 -5.05 1.14
N VAL A 24 9.73 -4.40 1.34
CA VAL A 24 9.54 -3.39 2.37
C VAL A 24 9.81 -3.96 3.78
N LYS A 25 9.28 -5.15 4.07
CA LYS A 25 9.54 -5.83 5.35
C LYS A 25 11.00 -6.21 5.53
N SER A 26 11.71 -6.58 4.46
CA SER A 26 13.13 -6.95 4.53
C SER A 26 14.05 -5.80 4.93
N ILE A 27 13.64 -4.55 4.70
CA ILE A 27 14.36 -3.34 5.11
C ILE A 27 13.86 -2.75 6.44
N GLY A 28 13.02 -3.50 7.18
CA GLY A 28 12.57 -3.11 8.52
C GLY A 28 11.38 -2.15 8.56
N LEU A 29 10.63 -1.99 7.46
CA LEU A 29 9.43 -1.15 7.39
C LEU A 29 8.16 -1.99 7.43
N ASN A 30 7.06 -1.41 7.93
CA ASN A 30 5.74 -2.03 7.88
C ASN A 30 5.09 -1.86 6.51
N ALA A 31 4.31 -2.86 6.08
CA ALA A 31 3.61 -2.84 4.80
C ALA A 31 2.19 -3.41 4.94
N GLU A 32 1.24 -2.72 4.33
CA GLU A 32 -0.16 -3.14 4.16
C GLU A 32 -0.53 -3.08 2.67
N THR A 33 -1.29 -4.06 2.19
CA THR A 33 -1.53 -4.25 0.75
C THR A 33 -3.02 -4.28 0.41
N PHE A 34 -3.35 -3.73 -0.76
CA PHE A 34 -4.73 -3.51 -1.20
C PHE A 34 -4.87 -3.90 -2.67
N PRO A 35 -5.88 -4.71 -3.05
CA PRO A 35 -6.10 -5.10 -4.44
C PRO A 35 -6.73 -4.00 -5.30
N SER A 36 -7.18 -2.89 -4.70
CA SER A 36 -7.80 -1.79 -5.42
C SER A 36 -7.73 -0.47 -4.64
N PRO A 37 -7.81 0.70 -5.33
CA PRO A 37 -7.90 2.00 -4.66
C PRO A 37 -9.06 2.09 -3.67
N GLN A 38 -10.22 1.51 -4.02
CA GLN A 38 -11.39 1.54 -3.13
C GLN A 38 -11.10 0.82 -1.81
N SER A 39 -10.47 -0.36 -1.86
CA SER A 39 -10.12 -1.08 -0.63
C SER A 39 -9.14 -0.32 0.27
N PHE A 40 -8.30 0.53 -0.32
CA PHE A 40 -7.44 1.44 0.44
C PHE A 40 -8.24 2.60 1.05
N LEU A 41 -9.18 3.18 0.31
CA LEU A 41 -10.03 4.28 0.79
C LEU A 41 -11.02 3.86 1.87
N ASP A 42 -11.41 2.58 1.91
CA ASP A 42 -12.32 2.04 2.93
C ASP A 42 -11.63 1.84 4.30
N ARG A 43 -10.30 1.93 4.38
CA ARG A 43 -9.57 1.81 5.66
C ARG A 43 -9.63 3.10 6.49
N GLU A 44 -9.56 2.97 7.81
CA GLU A 44 -9.44 4.14 8.70
C GLU A 44 -8.16 4.93 8.42
N PRO A 45 -8.14 6.29 8.46
CA PRO A 45 -6.92 7.07 8.22
C PRO A 45 -5.71 6.63 9.08
N TYR A 46 -4.50 6.71 8.52
CA TYR A 46 -3.27 6.46 9.29
C TYR A 46 -2.81 7.74 9.96
N ASP A 47 -2.66 7.74 11.28
CA ASP A 47 -2.18 8.91 12.03
C ASP A 47 -0.67 8.84 12.27
N GLY A 48 0.10 8.64 11.19
CA GLY A 48 1.55 8.43 11.25
C GLY A 48 2.27 8.62 9.92
N PRO A 49 3.62 8.58 9.90
CA PRO A 49 4.39 8.67 8.68
C PRO A 49 4.03 7.52 7.73
N CYS A 50 3.59 7.86 6.52
CA CYS A 50 3.24 6.87 5.53
C CYS A 50 3.67 7.21 4.11
N CYS A 51 3.78 6.17 3.28
CA CYS A 51 4.04 6.25 1.86
C CYS A 51 3.01 5.36 1.12
N LEU A 52 2.56 5.79 -0.06
CA LEU A 52 1.67 5.03 -0.93
C LEU A 52 2.41 4.66 -2.22
N VAL A 53 2.49 3.36 -2.50
CA VAL A 53 2.92 2.78 -3.77
C VAL A 53 1.67 2.35 -4.52
N LEU A 54 1.38 3.03 -5.63
CA LEU A 54 0.16 2.86 -6.41
C LEU A 54 0.51 2.42 -7.84
N ASP A 55 -0.08 1.32 -8.31
CA ASP A 55 -0.07 1.00 -9.73
C ASP A 55 -0.95 1.97 -10.51
N VAL A 56 -0.36 2.59 -11.52
CA VAL A 56 -1.03 3.56 -12.40
C VAL A 56 -1.84 2.90 -13.51
N ARG A 57 -1.61 1.59 -13.78
CA ARG A 57 -2.24 0.86 -14.88
C ARG A 57 -3.47 0.05 -14.48
N MET A 58 -3.92 0.16 -13.23
CA MET A 58 -5.10 -0.56 -12.75
C MET A 58 -6.38 -0.16 -13.53
N PRO A 59 -7.18 -1.13 -13.98
CA PRO A 59 -8.51 -0.87 -14.54
C PRO A 59 -9.49 -0.44 -13.43
N GLY A 60 -10.11 0.73 -13.55
CA GLY A 60 -11.01 1.28 -12.52
C GLY A 60 -10.86 2.79 -12.36
N MET A 61 -11.06 3.32 -11.13
CA MET A 61 -10.64 4.69 -10.81
C MET A 61 -9.16 4.81 -11.20
N SER A 62 -8.90 5.54 -12.28
CA SER A 62 -7.54 5.86 -12.71
C SER A 62 -6.81 6.47 -11.53
N GLY A 63 -5.58 6.03 -11.27
CA GLY A 63 -4.74 6.52 -10.17
C GLY A 63 -4.24 7.97 -10.34
N ILE A 64 -5.03 8.81 -11.01
CA ILE A 64 -4.88 10.26 -11.23
C ILE A 64 -6.22 10.92 -10.93
#